data_AF-A0A0F5FEP2-F1
#
_entry.id   AF-A0A0F5FEP2-F1
#
_cell.length_a   1.000
_cell.length_b   1.000
_cell.length_c   1.000
_cell.angle_alpha   90.00
_cell.angle_beta   90.00
_cell.angle_gamma   90.00
#
_symmetry.space_group_name_H-M   'P 1'
#
loop_
_entity.id
_entity.type
_entity.pdbx_description
1 polymer ?
#
loop_
_entity_poly.entity_id
_entity_poly.type
_entity_poly.pdbx_seq_one_letter_code
_entity_poly.pdbx_strand_id
1 'polypeptide(L)'
;GGNDFRPDDRALIHLAELLPVVPRIALTATADPTTREDISERLGREQALVFTTSFDRPNISYSSVERDKARDQLLDFRGTHKGESGIVYCLSRAKVEDIAEWRNGKGIKA
;
A
#
# COMPACT_ATOMS: atom_id res chain seq x y z
N GLY A 1 -4.72 -8.85 -7.22
CA GLY A 1 -3.94 -7.61 -7.12
C GLY A 1 -4.77 -6.55 -7.78
N GLY A 2 -5.29 -5.65 -6.97
CA GLY A 2 -6.46 -4.82 -7.21
C GLY A 2 -7.05 -4.67 -5.82
N ASN A 3 -7.10 -3.45 -5.30
CA ASN A 3 -7.61 -3.18 -3.96
C ASN A 3 -9.00 -3.82 -3.89
N ASP A 4 -9.17 -4.83 -3.05
CA ASP A 4 -10.39 -5.64 -3.01
C ASP A 4 -11.54 -4.71 -2.59
N PHE A 5 -12.26 -4.19 -3.58
CA PHE A 5 -13.34 -3.23 -3.37
C PHE A 5 -14.39 -3.91 -2.51
N ARG A 6 -14.68 -3.29 -1.37
CA ARG A 6 -15.62 -3.84 -0.42
C ARG A 6 -17.02 -3.81 -1.04
N PRO A 7 -17.93 -4.69 -0.59
CA PRO A 7 -19.33 -4.66 -1.01
C PRO A 7 -19.95 -3.26 -0.97
N ASP A 8 -19.54 -2.43 0.01
CA ASP A 8 -19.98 -1.04 0.19
C ASP A 8 -19.63 -0.14 -1.00
N ASP A 9 -18.52 -0.40 -1.69
CA ASP A 9 -18.09 0.39 -2.84
C ASP A 9 -19.00 0.16 -4.06
N ARG A 10 -19.76 -0.95 -4.10
CA ARG A 10 -20.80 -1.18 -5.12
C ARG A 10 -22.05 -0.33 -4.88
N ALA A 11 -22.33 0.05 -3.64
CA ALA A 11 -23.46 0.94 -3.35
C ALA A 11 -23.25 2.35 -3.91
N LEU A 12 -21.99 2.77 -4.10
CA LEU A 12 -21.65 4.07 -4.69
C LEU A 12 -22.12 4.21 -6.14
N ILE A 13 -22.32 3.09 -6.86
CA ILE A 13 -22.88 3.09 -8.21
C ILE A 13 -24.33 3.63 -8.19
N HIS A 14 -25.11 3.30 -7.16
CA HIS A 14 -26.50 3.75 -7.05
C HIS A 14 -26.59 5.26 -6.81
N LEU A 15 -25.55 5.89 -6.23
CA LEU A 15 -25.51 7.34 -6.09
C LEU A 15 -25.46 8.05 -7.45
N ALA A 16 -24.89 7.41 -8.47
CA ALA A 16 -24.88 7.94 -9.83
C ALA A 16 -26.30 8.09 -10.40
N GLU A 17 -27.15 7.09 -10.14
CA GLU A 17 -28.53 7.04 -10.59
C GLU A 17 -29.43 7.98 -9.78
N LEU A 18 -29.23 8.04 -8.46
CA LEU A 18 -30.04 8.86 -7.56
C LEU A 18 -29.75 10.36 -7.69
N LEU A 19 -28.51 10.74 -8.04
CA LEU A 19 -28.05 12.13 -8.06
C LEU A 19 -27.32 12.48 -9.38
N PRO A 20 -28.01 12.43 -10.54
CA PRO A 20 -27.37 12.54 -11.86
C PRO A 20 -26.72 13.90 -12.12
N VAL A 21 -27.24 14.97 -11.51
CA VAL A 21 -26.77 16.35 -11.70
C VAL A 21 -25.64 16.76 -10.75
N VAL A 22 -25.33 15.94 -9.74
CA VAL A 22 -24.34 16.29 -8.71
C VAL A 22 -22.93 15.93 -9.20
N PRO A 23 -21.96 16.87 -9.20
CA PRO A 23 -20.57 16.58 -9.51
C PRO A 23 -19.97 15.57 -8.53
N ARG A 24 -19.16 14.63 -9.05
CA ARG A 24 -18.55 13.55 -8.27
C ARG A 24 -17.06 13.51 -8.50
N ILE A 25 -16.32 13.16 -7.45
CA ILE A 25 -14.87 13.01 -7.46
C ILE A 25 -14.50 11.73 -6.69
N ALA A 26 -13.56 10.97 -7.23
CA ALA A 26 -12.90 9.88 -6.51
C ALA A 26 -11.41 10.22 -6.33
N LEU A 27 -10.91 9.99 -5.13
CA LEU A 27 -9.53 10.28 -4.74
C LEU A 27 -8.92 9.02 -4.16
N THR A 28 -7.78 8.58 -4.70
CA THR A 28 -7.04 7.42 -4.22
C THR A 28 -5.55 7.70 -4.28
N ALA A 29 -4.79 7.21 -3.30
CA ALA A 29 -3.34 7.30 -3.30
C ALA A 29 -2.70 6.28 -4.23
N THR A 30 -3.36 5.13 -4.45
CA THR A 30 -2.86 4.02 -5.28
C THR A 30 -3.99 3.50 -6.15
N ALA A 31 -3.85 3.66 -7.46
CA ALA A 31 -4.66 2.97 -8.45
C ALA A 31 -3.80 2.70 -9.68
N ASP A 32 -3.64 1.42 -10.00
CA ASP A 32 -3.11 0.97 -11.28
C ASP A 32 -4.10 1.30 -12.41
N PRO A 33 -3.70 1.19 -13.70
CA PRO A 33 -4.58 1.54 -14.82
C PRO A 33 -5.94 0.85 -14.78
N THR A 34 -5.98 -0.46 -14.52
CA THR A 34 -7.23 -1.24 -14.43
C THR A 34 -8.13 -0.74 -13.31
N THR A 35 -7.57 -0.47 -12.14
CA THR A 35 -8.33 0.09 -11.00
C THR A 35 -8.91 1.48 -11.34
N ARG A 36 -8.24 2.30 -12.16
CA ARG A 36 -8.75 3.61 -12.57
C ARG A 36 -9.92 3.50 -13.54
N GLU A 37 -9.86 2.53 -14.46
CA GLU A 37 -10.95 2.23 -15.39
C GLU A 37 -12.19 1.80 -14.62
N ASP A 38 -12.04 0.84 -13.69
CA ASP A 38 -13.12 0.39 -12.81
C ASP A 38 -13.77 1.54 -12.01
N ILE A 39 -12.96 2.45 -11.46
CA ILE A 39 -13.48 3.63 -10.74
C ILE A 39 -14.27 4.53 -11.68
N SER A 40 -13.78 4.75 -12.90
CA SER A 40 -14.41 5.65 -13.88
C SER A 40 -15.75 5.10 -14.35
N GLU A 41 -15.81 3.80 -14.64
CA GLU A 41 -17.04 3.09 -15.00
C GLU A 41 -18.08 3.20 -13.88
N ARG A 42 -17.68 2.93 -12.63
CA ARG A 42 -18.59 2.98 -11.47
C ARG A 42 -19.07 4.38 -11.12
N LEU A 43 -18.29 5.41 -11.44
CA LEU A 43 -18.74 6.80 -11.34
C LEU A 43 -19.75 7.17 -12.46
N GLY A 44 -20.09 6.25 -13.37
CA GLY A 44 -21.13 6.47 -14.38
C GLY A 44 -20.79 7.64 -15.31
N ARG A 45 -19.50 7.89 -15.55
CA ARG A 45 -19.01 8.94 -16.45
C ARG A 45 -17.85 8.42 -17.27
N GLU A 46 -18.15 7.95 -18.48
CA GLU A 46 -17.13 7.58 -19.47
C GLU A 46 -16.19 8.74 -19.83
N GLN A 47 -16.59 9.99 -19.57
CA GLN A 47 -15.81 11.21 -19.85
C GLN A 47 -15.26 11.88 -18.58
N ALA A 48 -15.03 11.12 -17.50
CA ALA A 48 -14.42 11.68 -16.30
C ALA A 48 -13.00 12.18 -16.59
N LEU A 49 -12.65 13.38 -16.07
CA LEU A 49 -11.28 13.87 -16.11
C LEU A 49 -10.43 13.06 -15.14
N VAL A 50 -9.35 12.46 -15.64
CA VAL A 50 -8.41 11.68 -14.82
C VAL A 50 -7.14 12.49 -14.59
N PHE A 51 -6.85 12.77 -13.33
CA PHE A 51 -5.64 13.46 -12.90
C PHE A 51 -4.70 12.46 -12.24
N THR A 52 -3.46 12.37 -12.73
CA THR A 52 -2.42 11.54 -12.15
C THR A 52 -1.21 12.40 -11.81
N THR A 53 -0.74 12.26 -10.57
CA THR A 53 0.52 12.85 -10.14
C THR A 53 1.62 11.80 -10.19
N SER A 54 2.88 12.23 -10.15
CA SER A 54 4.01 11.30 -10.05
C SER A 54 3.88 10.42 -8.80
N PHE A 55 4.20 9.14 -8.96
CA PHE A 55 4.35 8.19 -7.86
C PHE A 55 5.76 8.23 -7.26
N ASP A 56 6.68 8.97 -7.88
CA ASP A 56 8.07 9.03 -7.46
C ASP A 56 8.22 9.68 -6.08
N ARG A 57 9.08 9.06 -5.28
CA ARG A 57 9.42 9.52 -3.93
C ARG A 57 10.95 9.62 -3.90
N PRO A 58 11.53 10.75 -4.34
CA PRO A 58 12.97 10.88 -4.50
C PRO A 58 13.75 10.73 -3.18
N ASN A 59 13.05 10.81 -2.04
CA ASN A 59 13.60 10.58 -0.71
C ASN A 59 13.51 9.11 -0.24
N ILE A 60 13.06 8.17 -1.08
CA ILE A 60 12.94 6.75 -0.78
C ILE A 60 13.81 5.96 -1.77
N SER A 61 14.83 5.27 -1.25
CA SER A 61 15.67 4.36 -2.03
C SER A 61 15.09 2.94 -2.04
N TYR A 62 15.05 2.31 -3.21
CA TYR A 62 14.66 0.92 -3.37
C TYR A 62 15.90 0.04 -3.55
N SER A 63 15.99 -1.04 -2.76
CA SER A 63 17.07 -2.03 -2.87
C SER A 63 16.50 -3.44 -2.76
N SER A 64 17.03 -4.36 -3.56
CA SER A 64 16.70 -5.79 -3.49
C SER A 64 17.97 -6.59 -3.27
N VAL A 65 17.94 -7.50 -2.30
CA VAL A 65 19.07 -8.36 -1.93
C VAL A 65 18.57 -9.80 -1.93
N GLU A 66 19.37 -10.72 -2.47
CA GLU A 66 19.06 -12.14 -2.41
C GLU A 66 19.05 -12.63 -0.95
N ARG A 67 18.10 -13.50 -0.63
CA ARG A 67 17.90 -13.95 0.75
C ARG A 67 18.91 -15.04 1.10
N ASP A 68 19.88 -14.68 1.94
CA ASP A 68 20.81 -15.61 2.57
C ASP A 68 20.96 -15.25 4.04
N LYS A 69 20.71 -16.18 4.96
CA LYS A 69 20.67 -15.91 6.42
C LYS A 69 19.93 -14.61 6.78
N ALA A 70 18.66 -14.51 6.40
CA ALA A 70 17.84 -13.29 6.47
C ALA A 70 17.89 -12.51 7.81
N ARG A 71 18.07 -13.20 8.95
CA ARG A 71 18.22 -12.55 10.27
C ARG A 71 19.52 -11.74 10.36
N ASP A 72 20.62 -12.28 9.85
CA ASP A 72 21.91 -11.60 9.85
C ASP A 72 21.87 -10.40 8.90
N GLN A 73 21.32 -10.58 7.68
CA GLN A 73 21.08 -9.49 6.74
C GLN A 73 20.23 -8.35 7.34
N LEU A 74 19.21 -8.69 8.13
CA LEU A 74 18.39 -7.69 8.82
C LEU A 74 19.15 -6.96 9.93
N LEU A 75 20.08 -7.63 10.63
CA LEU A 75 20.94 -6.97 11.62
C LEU A 75 21.91 -6.01 10.94
N ASP A 76 22.52 -6.43 9.83
CA ASP A 76 23.46 -5.63 9.06
C ASP A 76 22.77 -4.37 8.50
N PHE A 77 21.59 -4.55 7.90
CA PHE A 77 20.76 -3.43 7.45
C PHE A 77 20.37 -2.48 8.58
N ARG A 78 20.07 -2.99 9.78
CA ARG A 78 19.82 -2.12 10.93
C ARG A 78 21.09 -1.38 11.38
N GLY A 79 22.26 -1.99 11.20
CA GLY A 79 23.55 -1.39 11.54
C GLY A 79 23.76 -0.04 10.85
N THR A 80 23.36 0.06 9.58
CA THR A 80 23.45 1.31 8.80
C THR A 80 22.38 2.34 9.20
N HIS A 81 21.31 1.93 9.88
CA HIS A 81 20.17 2.76 10.32
C HIS A 81 20.04 2.80 11.86
N LYS A 82 21.17 2.80 12.58
CA LYS A 82 21.16 2.69 14.04
C LYS A 82 20.51 3.93 14.69
N GLY A 83 19.45 3.71 15.46
CA GLY A 83 18.71 4.78 16.16
C GLY A 83 17.52 5.33 15.37
N GLU A 84 17.34 4.89 14.12
CA GLU A 84 16.20 5.26 13.29
C GLU A 84 15.01 4.32 13.53
N SER A 85 13.81 4.78 13.17
CA SER A 85 12.60 3.96 13.17
C SER A 85 12.41 3.29 11.81
N GLY A 86 11.86 2.08 11.80
CA GLY A 86 11.61 1.34 10.57
C GLY A 86 10.50 0.30 10.73
N ILE A 87 9.96 -0.15 9.59
CA ILE A 87 8.88 -1.15 9.52
C ILE A 87 9.43 -2.40 8.83
N VAL A 88 9.18 -3.58 9.42
CA VAL A 88 9.54 -4.87 8.82
C VAL A 88 8.26 -5.61 8.45
N TYR A 89 8.03 -5.82 7.16
CA TYR A 89 6.90 -6.59 6.66
C TYR A 89 7.23 -8.08 6.59
N CYS A 90 6.29 -8.93 7.00
CA CYS A 90 6.39 -10.39 6.92
C CYS A 90 5.10 -10.96 6.32
N LEU A 91 5.20 -12.12 5.66
CA LEU A 91 4.06 -12.73 4.94
C LEU A 91 3.06 -13.46 5.85
N SER A 92 3.40 -13.74 7.11
CA SER A 92 2.50 -14.40 8.05
C SER A 92 2.64 -13.84 9.45
N ARG A 93 1.54 -13.92 10.21
CA ARG A 93 1.51 -13.50 11.61
C ARG A 93 2.54 -14.25 12.46
N ALA A 94 2.62 -15.58 12.30
CA ALA A 94 3.62 -16.39 12.99
C ALA A 94 5.05 -15.91 12.70
N LYS A 95 5.33 -15.44 11.48
CA LYS A 95 6.65 -14.90 11.14
C LYS A 95 6.91 -13.53 11.75
N VAL A 96 5.88 -12.68 11.84
CA VAL A 96 5.97 -11.41 12.57
C VAL A 96 6.34 -11.67 14.03
N GLU A 97 5.64 -12.59 14.69
CA GLU A 97 5.86 -12.94 16.10
C GLU A 97 7.29 -13.49 16.32
N ASP A 98 7.74 -14.45 15.50
CA ASP A 98 9.10 -14.99 15.51
C ASP A 98 10.20 -13.91 15.37
N ILE A 99 10.00 -12.97 14.44
CA ILE A 99 10.98 -11.88 14.22
C ILE A 99 10.95 -10.87 15.36
N ALA A 100 9.77 -10.52 15.88
CA ALA A 100 9.65 -9.59 17.00
C ALA A 100 10.31 -10.14 18.27
N GLU A 101 10.05 -11.41 18.61
CA GLU A 101 10.66 -12.07 19.77
C GLU A 101 12.18 -12.14 19.64
N TRP A 102 12.68 -12.57 18.48
CA TRP A 102 14.11 -12.62 18.22
C TRP A 102 14.80 -11.24 18.31
N ARG A 103 14.13 -10.17 17.85
CA ARG A 103 14.64 -8.79 17.98
C ARG A 103 14.68 -8.34 19.43
N ASN A 104 13.60 -8.57 20.18
CA ASN A 104 13.53 -8.24 21.60
C ASN A 104 14.60 -9.00 22.41
N GLY A 105 14.83 -10.28 22.11
CA GLY A 105 15.90 -11.09 22.72
C GLY A 105 17.31 -10.57 22.43
N LYS A 106 17.50 -9.75 21.39
CA LYS A 106 18.76 -9.04 21.07
C LYS A 106 18.81 -7.61 21.64
N GLY A 107 17.85 -7.22 22.48
CA GLY A 107 17.73 -5.87 23.02
C GLY A 107 17.27 -4.82 22.01
N ILE A 108 16.73 -5.26 20.87
CA ILE A 108 16.21 -4.37 19.82
C ILE A 108 14.71 -4.29 20.04
N LYS A 109 14.20 -3.12 20.42
CA LYS A 109 12.77 -2.91 20.61
C LYS A 109 12.02 -3.19 19.31
N ALA A 110 11.14 -4.17 19.34
CA ALA A 110 10.15 -4.47 18.31
C ALA A 110 8.76 -4.00 18.74
#